data_AF-A0A5E5QRS7-F1
#
_entry.id   AF-A0A5E5QRS7-F1
#
_cell.length_a   1.000
_cell.length_b   1.000
_cell.length_c   1.000
_cell.angle_alpha   90.00
_cell.angle_beta   90.00
_cell.angle_gamma   90.00
#
_symmetry.space_group_name_H-M   'P 1'
#
loop_
_entity.id
_entity.type
_entity.pdbx_description
1 polymer ?
#
loop_
_entity_poly.entity_id
_entity_poly.type
_entity_poly.pdbx_seq_one_letter_code
_entity_poly.pdbx_strand_id
1 'polypeptide(L)'
;MAQYLLQSLNAVKQWVRHYKDEGIDGLKEKQRSGRPSKARNQNHTKLLQSILAMQNDKNGGRVRLKDIQNMLAKDFNIHYQNINGVHYLLTKL
;
A
#
# COMPACT_ATOMS: atom_id res chain seq x y z
N MET A 1 -35.86 4.97 -13.26
CA MET A 1 -34.57 5.70 -13.19
C MET A 1 -33.34 4.81 -13.37
N ALA A 2 -33.16 3.73 -12.61
CA ALA A 2 -31.97 2.85 -12.78
C ALA A 2 -31.87 2.17 -14.17
N GLN A 3 -33.02 1.92 -14.81
CA GLN A 3 -33.12 1.21 -16.10
C GLN A 3 -32.53 1.98 -17.30
N TYR A 4 -32.29 3.28 -17.17
CA TYR A 4 -31.78 4.14 -18.27
C TYR A 4 -30.25 4.28 -18.29
N LEU A 5 -29.55 3.87 -17.22
CA LEU A 5 -28.10 4.12 -17.07
C LEU A 5 -27.22 2.90 -17.34
N LEU A 6 -27.81 1.73 -17.67
CA LEU A 6 -27.08 0.45 -17.76
C LEU A 6 -26.29 0.14 -16.46
N GLN A 7 -26.71 0.69 -15.33
CA GLN A 7 -26.07 0.52 -14.03
C GLN A 7 -26.96 -0.31 -13.11
N SER A 8 -26.32 -1.01 -12.18
CA SER A 8 -27.05 -1.69 -11.12
C SER A 8 -27.77 -0.67 -10.23
N LEU A 9 -28.94 -1.06 -9.69
CA LEU A 9 -29.68 -0.25 -8.74
C LEU A 9 -28.85 0.09 -7.49
N ASN A 10 -27.93 -0.79 -7.09
CA ASN A 10 -27.00 -0.53 -5.99
C ASN A 10 -25.99 0.58 -6.30
N ALA A 11 -25.47 0.65 -7.53
CA ALA A 11 -24.58 1.74 -7.94
C ALA A 11 -25.30 3.10 -7.88
N VAL A 12 -26.53 3.17 -8.37
CA VAL A 12 -27.34 4.39 -8.31
C VAL A 12 -27.64 4.79 -6.85
N LYS A 13 -27.96 3.82 -5.98
CA LYS A 13 -28.18 4.09 -4.54
C LYS A 13 -26.92 4.63 -3.86
N GLN A 14 -25.75 4.08 -4.17
CA GLN A 14 -24.46 4.56 -3.65
C GLN A 14 -24.21 6.01 -4.10
N TRP A 15 -24.42 6.34 -5.37
CA TRP A 15 -24.26 7.71 -5.87
C TRP A 15 -25.21 8.71 -5.20
N VAL A 16 -26.49 8.36 -5.05
CA VAL A 16 -27.46 9.21 -4.35
C VAL A 16 -27.04 9.45 -2.91
N ARG A 17 -26.54 8.41 -2.21
CA ARG A 17 -26.03 8.55 -0.85
C ARG A 17 -24.81 9.47 -0.79
N HIS A 18 -23.80 9.22 -1.62
CA HIS A 18 -22.60 10.06 -1.64
C HIS A 18 -22.89 11.52 -1.99
N TYR A 19 -23.84 11.77 -2.89
CA TYR A 19 -24.27 13.13 -3.19
C TYR A 19 -24.96 13.81 -2.01
N LYS A 20 -25.78 13.08 -1.24
CA LYS A 20 -26.42 13.63 -0.03
C LYS A 20 -25.41 13.93 1.08
N ASP A 21 -24.38 13.09 1.22
CA ASP A 21 -23.40 13.19 2.30
C ASP A 21 -22.30 14.22 1.99
N GLU A 22 -21.81 14.28 0.75
CA GLU A 22 -20.61 15.02 0.35
C GLU A 22 -20.86 15.99 -0.84
N GLY A 23 -22.10 16.14 -1.32
CA GLY A 23 -22.43 16.98 -2.47
C GLY A 23 -21.82 16.48 -3.79
N ILE A 24 -21.46 17.40 -4.69
CA ILE A 24 -20.81 17.06 -5.97
C ILE A 24 -19.45 16.36 -5.73
N ASP A 25 -18.75 16.67 -4.64
CA ASP A 25 -17.47 16.04 -4.33
C ASP A 25 -17.60 14.54 -4.04
N GLY A 26 -18.73 14.10 -3.47
CA GLY A 26 -19.04 12.69 -3.26
C GLY A 26 -19.17 11.86 -4.55
N LEU A 27 -19.40 12.53 -5.68
CA LEU A 27 -19.50 11.89 -7.00
C LEU A 27 -18.16 11.83 -7.75
N LYS A 28 -17.12 12.52 -7.26
CA LYS A 28 -15.77 12.47 -7.85
C LYS A 28 -15.15 11.10 -7.60
N GLU A 29 -14.40 10.59 -8.58
CA GLU A 29 -13.70 9.32 -8.40
C GLU A 29 -12.66 9.44 -7.28
N LYS A 30 -12.84 8.65 -6.23
CA LYS A 30 -11.89 8.54 -5.13
C LYS A 30 -10.70 7.69 -5.60
N GLN A 31 -9.51 8.02 -5.10
CA GLN A 31 -8.32 7.19 -5.30
C GLN A 31 -8.63 5.74 -4.93
N ARG A 32 -8.54 4.84 -5.91
CA ARG A 32 -8.77 3.42 -5.62
C ARG A 32 -7.62 2.93 -4.77
N SER A 33 -7.93 2.49 -3.55
CA SER A 33 -6.95 1.76 -2.74
C SER A 33 -6.69 0.43 -3.46
N GLY A 34 -5.60 0.37 -4.21
CA GLY A 34 -5.14 -0.88 -4.80
C GLY A 34 -4.85 -1.94 -3.73
N ARG A 35 -4.20 -3.04 -4.12
CA ARG A 35 -3.86 -4.09 -3.15
C ARG A 35 -3.03 -3.49 -2.00
N PRO A 36 -3.42 -3.72 -0.73
CA PRO A 36 -2.67 -3.21 0.42
C PRO A 36 -1.23 -3.76 0.42
N SER A 37 -0.29 -2.96 0.93
CA SER A 37 1.11 -3.37 1.08
C SER A 37 1.22 -4.63 1.94
N LYS A 38 2.18 -5.52 1.62
CA LYS A 38 2.46 -6.70 2.42
C LYS A 38 2.97 -6.36 3.83
N ALA A 39 3.54 -5.17 4.00
CA ALA A 39 3.99 -4.66 5.29
C ALA A 39 2.93 -3.83 6.04
N ARG A 40 1.69 -3.74 5.55
CA ARG A 40 0.63 -2.87 6.13
C ARG A 40 0.41 -3.09 7.63
N ASN A 41 0.51 -4.34 8.10
CA ASN A 41 0.27 -4.70 9.49
C ASN A 41 1.55 -4.73 10.34
N GLN A 42 2.68 -4.27 9.78
CA GLN A 42 3.94 -4.21 10.51
C GLN A 42 4.10 -2.87 11.22
N ASN A 43 4.88 -2.87 12.30
CA ASN A 43 5.32 -1.63 12.92
C ASN A 43 6.38 -0.97 12.01
N HIS A 44 6.00 0.10 11.32
CA HIS A 44 6.86 0.83 10.38
C HIS A 44 8.14 1.35 11.06
N THR A 45 8.05 1.84 12.30
CA THR A 45 9.20 2.33 13.06
C THR A 45 10.22 1.22 13.30
N LYS A 46 9.76 0.03 13.69
CA LYS A 46 10.63 -1.13 13.90
C LYS A 46 11.31 -1.56 12.60
N LEU A 47 10.55 -1.58 11.50
CA LEU A 47 11.06 -1.97 10.19
C LEU A 47 12.13 -0.98 9.70
N LEU A 48 11.90 0.32 9.86
CA LEU A 48 12.86 1.37 9.50
C LEU A 48 14.14 1.27 10.35
N GLN A 49 14.02 1.03 11.66
CA GLN A 49 15.15 0.80 12.55
C GLN A 49 15.98 -0.41 12.12
N SER A 50 15.35 -1.52 11.75
CA SER A 50 16.05 -2.73 11.25
C SER A 50 16.82 -2.45 9.96
N ILE A 51 16.27 -1.66 9.03
CA ILE A 51 16.97 -1.26 7.80
C ILE A 51 18.18 -0.38 8.12
N LEU A 52 18.04 0.58 9.04
CA LEU A 52 19.15 1.45 9.44
C LEU A 52 20.27 0.67 10.16
N ALA A 53 19.90 -0.27 11.04
CA ALA A 53 20.87 -1.14 11.70
C ALA A 53 21.69 -1.94 10.68
N MET A 54 21.04 -2.48 9.65
CA MET A 54 21.70 -3.21 8.57
C MET A 54 22.73 -2.37 7.80
N GLN A 55 22.53 -1.06 7.70
CA GLN A 55 23.48 -0.14 7.07
C GLN A 55 24.70 0.12 7.96
N ASN A 56 24.52 0.11 9.28
CA ASN A 56 25.61 0.30 10.25
C ASN A 56 26.46 -0.96 10.43
N ASP A 57 25.85 -2.14 10.34
CA ASP A 57 26.55 -3.43 10.54
C ASP A 57 27.42 -3.85 9.34
N LYS A 58 27.25 -3.21 8.17
CA LYS A 58 28.09 -3.48 7.01
C LYS A 58 29.44 -2.78 7.15
N ASN A 59 30.52 -3.55 7.14
CA ASN A 59 31.91 -3.10 6.99
C ASN A 59 32.20 -2.56 5.57
N GLY A 60 31.47 -1.52 5.16
CA GLY A 60 31.57 -0.87 3.87
C GLY A 60 30.47 -1.27 2.87
N GLY A 61 30.19 -0.35 1.94
CA GLY A 61 29.16 -0.50 0.90
C GLY A 61 27.75 -0.09 1.32
N ARG A 62 26.85 0.00 0.34
CA ARG A 62 25.42 0.33 0.56
C ARG A 62 24.59 -0.93 0.76
N VAL A 63 23.58 -0.86 1.62
CA VAL A 63 22.51 -1.87 1.69
C VAL A 63 21.78 -1.89 0.35
N ARG A 64 21.70 -3.08 -0.26
CA ARG A 64 21.00 -3.28 -1.54
C ARG A 64 19.55 -3.67 -1.27
N LEU A 65 18.66 -3.41 -2.22
CA LEU A 65 17.26 -3.86 -2.13
C LEU A 65 17.13 -5.37 -1.93
N LYS A 66 18.10 -6.16 -2.42
CA LYS A 66 18.14 -7.61 -2.22
C LYS A 66 18.42 -7.99 -0.76
N ASP A 67 19.27 -7.24 -0.08
CA ASP A 67 19.58 -7.45 1.33
C ASP A 67 18.32 -7.19 2.19
N ILE A 68 17.60 -6.11 1.86
CA ILE A 68 16.33 -5.76 2.51
C ILE A 68 15.26 -6.83 2.20
N GLN A 69 15.18 -7.34 0.97
CA GLN A 69 14.26 -8.43 0.62
C GLN A 69 14.50 -9.67 1.49
N ASN A 70 15.76 -10.05 1.71
CA ASN A 70 16.12 -11.20 2.51
C ASN A 70 15.82 -10.98 4.01
N MET A 71 16.13 -9.79 4.54
CA MET A 71 15.79 -9.42 5.92
C MET A 71 14.28 -9.43 6.15
N LEU A 72 13.48 -8.90 5.20
CA LEU A 72 12.02 -8.90 5.31
C LEU A 72 11.46 -10.32 5.37
N ALA A 73 12.02 -11.25 4.59
CA ALA A 73 11.62 -12.65 4.62
C ALA A 73 12.02 -13.31 5.95
N LYS A 74 13.24 -13.08 6.42
CA LYS A 74 13.81 -13.74 7.62
C LYS A 74 13.19 -13.22 8.92
N ASP A 75 13.14 -11.90 9.09
CA ASP A 75 12.86 -11.28 10.39
C ASP A 75 11.39 -10.88 10.56
N PHE A 76 10.68 -10.67 9.43
CA PHE A 76 9.29 -10.21 9.42
C PHE A 76 8.34 -11.17 8.70
N ASN A 77 8.83 -12.31 8.16
CA ASN A 77 8.05 -13.28 7.38
C ASN A 77 7.35 -12.66 6.15
N ILE A 78 7.89 -11.55 5.62
CA ILE A 78 7.33 -10.84 4.47
C ILE A 78 8.07 -11.25 3.19
N HIS A 79 7.33 -11.94 2.33
CA HIS A 79 7.87 -12.47 1.10
C HIS A 79 7.46 -11.61 -0.09
N TYR A 80 8.40 -10.81 -0.61
CA TYR A 80 8.26 -10.16 -1.91
C TYR A 80 8.79 -11.07 -3.02
N GLN A 81 8.03 -11.26 -4.09
CA GLN A 81 8.47 -12.03 -5.26
C GLN A 81 9.49 -11.24 -6.09
N ASN A 82 9.28 -9.93 -6.21
CA ASN A 82 10.11 -9.03 -7.00
C ASN A 82 10.71 -7.93 -6.10
N ILE A 83 11.96 -7.54 -6.41
CA ILE A 83 12.68 -6.41 -5.82
C ILE A 83 11.88 -5.10 -5.92
N ASN A 84 11.10 -4.91 -6.98
CA ASN A 84 10.23 -3.74 -7.15
C ASN A 84 9.21 -3.59 -6.02
N GLY A 85 8.76 -4.70 -5.42
CA GLY A 85 7.87 -4.65 -4.26
C GLY A 85 8.56 -4.10 -3.02
N VAL A 86 9.85 -4.37 -2.85
CA VAL A 86 10.68 -3.79 -1.79
C VAL A 86 10.96 -2.32 -2.06
N HIS A 87 11.26 -1.94 -3.31
CA HIS A 87 11.42 -0.53 -3.69
C HIS A 87 10.16 0.28 -3.38
N TYR A 88 8.98 -0.23 -3.78
CA TYR A 88 7.70 0.43 -3.48
C TYR A 88 7.42 0.54 -1.97
N LEU A 89 7.80 -0.47 -1.19
CA LEU A 89 7.69 -0.40 0.26
C LEU A 89 8.53 0.76 0.82
N LEU A 90 9.78 0.91 0.36
CA LEU A 90 10.66 1.99 0.82
C LEU A 90 10.16 3.38 0.45
N THR A 91 9.45 3.54 -0.67
CA THR A 91 8.82 4.84 -1.02
C THR A 91 7.62 5.21 -0.13
N LYS A 92 7.16 4.29 0.71
CA LYS A 92 5.94 4.41 1.53
C LYS A 92 6.21 4.38 3.04
N LEU A 93 7.44 4.05 3.43
CA LEU A 93 7.92 4.06 4.82
C LEU A 93 8.39 5.47 5.18
#